data_AF-F7NEI4-F1
#
_entry.id   AF-F7NEI4-F1
#
_cell.length_a   1.000
_cell.length_b   1.000
_cell.length_c   1.000
_cell.angle_alpha   90.00
_cell.angle_beta   90.00
_cell.angle_gamma   90.00
#
_symmetry.space_group_name_H-M   'P 1'
#
loop_
_entity.id
_entity.type
_entity.pdbx_description
1 polymer ?
#
loop_
_entity_poly.entity_id
_entity_poly.type
_entity_poly.pdbx_seq_one_letter_code
_entity_poly.pdbx_strand_id
1 'polypeptide(L)'
;MAESENTTKTRYQRGMNPNSLANLQAYNPKGRPKQPKEFKELVKTHTVAALEAVIAIMQDKTAKPTDRLRACELIIDRAYGKAAQPIVGDDDHGAIQVDLFNPEQRKARIDELIAKYKMDPNS
;
A
#
# COMPACT_ATOMS: atom_id res chain seq x y z
N MET A 1 -44.61 -38.17 32.80
CA MET A 1 -43.47 -37.92 31.89
C MET A 1 -43.65 -36.50 31.38
N ALA A 2 -42.72 -35.61 31.74
CA ALA A 2 -42.77 -34.19 31.39
C ALA A 2 -42.10 -34.00 30.03
N GLU A 3 -42.85 -33.52 29.03
CA GLU A 3 -42.29 -33.07 27.76
C GLU A 3 -41.99 -31.57 27.86
N SER A 4 -40.71 -31.26 27.68
CA SER A 4 -40.13 -29.93 27.76
C SER A 4 -40.38 -29.15 26.48
N GLU A 5 -41.41 -28.31 26.46
CA GLU A 5 -41.54 -27.24 25.48
C GLU A 5 -40.95 -25.96 26.05
N ASN A 6 -39.63 -25.77 25.90
CA ASN A 6 -39.10 -24.43 26.03
C ASN A 6 -37.87 -24.21 25.13
N THR A 7 -37.89 -23.06 24.45
CA THR A 7 -36.80 -22.36 23.75
C THR A 7 -36.16 -23.14 22.58
N THR A 8 -36.08 -22.63 21.36
CA THR A 8 -35.42 -21.38 21.00
C THR A 8 -35.94 -20.87 19.65
N LYS A 9 -36.37 -19.61 19.64
CA LYS A 9 -36.67 -18.83 18.45
C LYS A 9 -35.47 -18.82 17.49
N THR A 10 -35.80 -18.68 16.21
CA THR A 10 -34.88 -18.24 15.15
C THR A 10 -33.82 -19.26 14.77
N ARG A 11 -34.25 -20.18 13.89
CA ARG A 11 -33.38 -20.83 12.91
C ARG A 11 -32.64 -19.71 12.17
N TYR A 12 -31.40 -19.46 12.59
CA TYR A 12 -30.51 -18.45 12.06
C TYR A 12 -30.54 -18.55 10.53
N GLN A 13 -31.10 -17.54 9.88
CA GLN A 13 -30.91 -17.28 8.45
C GLN A 13 -29.40 -17.06 8.28
N ARG A 14 -28.64 -18.14 8.13
CA ARG A 14 -27.24 -18.13 7.68
C ARG A 14 -27.29 -17.80 6.19
N GLY A 15 -27.45 -16.53 5.87
CA GLY A 15 -27.46 -16.06 4.49
C GLY A 15 -27.18 -14.58 4.47
N MET A 16 -25.97 -14.23 4.02
CA MET A 16 -25.50 -12.87 3.79
C MET A 16 -25.30 -12.00 5.04
N ASN A 17 -24.04 -11.86 5.45
CA ASN A 17 -23.61 -10.68 6.19
C ASN A 17 -23.98 -9.43 5.36
N PRO A 18 -24.67 -8.42 5.93
CA PRO A 18 -25.05 -7.20 5.21
C PRO A 18 -23.84 -6.49 4.57
N ASN A 19 -22.65 -6.65 5.14
CA ASN A 19 -21.38 -6.12 4.61
C ASN A 19 -20.61 -7.11 3.71
N SER A 20 -21.27 -8.10 3.13
CA SER A 20 -20.63 -8.99 2.15
C SER A 20 -20.19 -8.23 0.90
N LEU A 21 -19.05 -8.60 0.31
CA LEU A 21 -18.52 -7.99 -0.92
C LEU A 21 -19.55 -7.97 -2.07
N ALA A 22 -20.41 -9.00 -2.12
CA ALA A 22 -21.52 -9.09 -3.07
C ALA A 22 -22.55 -7.96 -2.89
N ASN A 23 -22.86 -7.57 -1.65
CA ASN A 23 -23.77 -6.47 -1.37
C ASN A 23 -23.11 -5.10 -1.65
N LEU A 24 -21.82 -4.94 -1.32
CA LEU A 24 -21.08 -3.69 -1.54
C LEU A 24 -21.00 -3.28 -3.03
N GLN A 25 -20.87 -4.24 -3.94
CA GLN A 25 -20.93 -3.98 -5.39
C GLN A 25 -22.32 -3.52 -5.84
N ALA A 26 -23.40 -4.00 -5.22
CA ALA A 26 -24.76 -3.58 -5.55
C ALA A 26 -25.04 -2.12 -5.12
N TYR A 27 -24.41 -1.64 -4.04
CA TYR A 27 -24.55 -0.26 -3.56
C TYR A 27 -23.73 0.76 -4.36
N ASN A 28 -22.69 0.34 -5.09
CA ASN A 28 -21.97 1.18 -6.05
C ASN A 28 -21.50 0.39 -7.28
N PRO A 29 -22.42 0.03 -8.19
CA PRO A 29 -22.14 -0.87 -9.32
C PRO A 29 -21.17 -0.28 -10.35
N LYS A 30 -20.97 1.05 -10.35
CA LYS A 30 -20.04 1.74 -11.26
C LYS A 30 -18.69 2.08 -10.61
N GLY A 31 -18.48 1.72 -9.34
CA GLY A 31 -17.28 2.08 -8.59
C GLY A 31 -17.11 3.59 -8.45
N ARG A 32 -15.93 4.04 -7.99
CA ARG A 32 -15.59 5.46 -7.97
C ARG A 32 -15.57 5.98 -9.43
N PRO A 33 -16.36 7.01 -9.79
CA PRO A 33 -16.36 7.53 -11.14
C PRO A 33 -14.95 7.95 -11.53
N LYS A 34 -14.52 7.50 -12.72
CA LYS A 34 -13.21 7.82 -13.26
C LYS A 34 -13.16 9.33 -13.51
N GLN A 35 -12.18 10.01 -12.92
CA GLN A 35 -12.00 11.45 -13.14
C GLN A 35 -11.88 11.74 -14.65
N PRO A 36 -12.57 12.78 -15.16
CA PRO A 36 -12.46 13.21 -16.56
C PRO A 36 -11.00 13.41 -16.96
N LYS A 37 -10.66 13.04 -18.21
CA LYS A 37 -9.28 13.16 -18.71
C LYS A 37 -8.80 14.62 -18.69
N GLU A 38 -9.65 15.54 -19.13
CA GLU A 38 -9.40 16.99 -19.15
C GLU A 38 -9.02 17.53 -17.76
N PHE A 39 -9.71 17.08 -16.71
CA PHE A 39 -9.39 17.47 -15.34
C PHE A 39 -8.00 16.99 -14.92
N LYS A 40 -7.62 15.77 -15.29
CA LYS A 40 -6.27 15.24 -14.97
C LYS A 40 -5.18 16.01 -15.71
N GLU A 41 -5.41 16.37 -16.95
CA GLU A 41 -4.46 17.14 -17.76
C GLU A 41 -4.29 18.55 -17.20
N LEU A 42 -5.39 19.23 -16.85
CA LEU A 42 -5.36 20.53 -16.19
C LEU A 42 -4.53 20.49 -14.90
N VAL A 43 -4.78 19.50 -14.03
CA VAL A 43 -4.03 19.33 -12.77
C VAL A 43 -2.54 19.09 -13.03
N LYS A 44 -2.19 18.28 -14.04
CA LYS A 44 -0.79 18.03 -14.42
C LYS A 44 -0.08 19.31 -14.85
N THR A 45 -0.73 20.16 -15.63
CA THR A 45 -0.17 21.42 -16.11
C THR A 45 0.14 22.39 -14.96
N HIS A 46 -0.67 22.39 -13.90
CA HIS A 46 -0.48 23.27 -12.74
C HIS A 46 0.48 22.74 -11.67
N THR A 47 1.12 21.59 -11.89
CA THR A 47 2.03 20.98 -10.90
C THR A 47 3.22 21.88 -10.55
N VAL A 48 3.79 22.59 -11.51
CA VAL A 48 4.93 23.51 -11.29
C VAL A 48 4.51 24.67 -10.39
N ALA A 49 3.42 25.35 -10.73
CA ALA A 49 2.89 26.46 -9.93
C ALA A 49 2.51 26.02 -8.51
N ALA A 50 1.96 24.81 -8.36
CA ALA A 50 1.67 24.25 -7.05
C ALA A 50 2.93 24.02 -6.21
N LEU A 51 4.02 23.56 -6.84
CA LEU A 51 5.30 23.36 -6.15
C LEU A 51 5.92 24.69 -5.72
N GLU A 52 5.86 25.71 -6.58
CA GLU A 52 6.31 27.07 -6.24
C GLU A 52 5.57 27.63 -5.02
N ALA A 53 4.25 27.44 -4.97
CA ALA A 53 3.44 27.85 -3.81
C ALA A 53 3.85 27.12 -2.53
N VAL A 54 4.15 25.82 -2.59
CA VAL A 54 4.65 25.05 -1.43
C VAL A 54 5.99 25.59 -0.96
N ILE A 55 6.91 25.91 -1.87
CA ILE A 55 8.22 26.51 -1.55
C ILE A 55 8.02 27.88 -0.89
N ALA A 56 7.10 28.71 -1.40
CA ALA A 56 6.78 30.00 -0.81
C ALA A 56 6.25 29.86 0.63
N ILE A 57 5.31 28.92 0.88
CA ILE A 57 4.80 28.63 2.23
C ILE A 57 5.93 28.18 3.17
N MET A 58 6.84 27.34 2.69
CA MET A 58 7.98 26.87 3.47
C MET A 58 8.90 28.03 3.94
N GLN A 59 9.12 29.00 3.04
CA GLN A 59 10.01 30.15 3.26
C GLN A 59 9.35 31.28 4.06
N ASP A 60 8.02 31.37 4.03
CA ASP A 60 7.28 32.39 4.78
C ASP A 60 7.41 32.16 6.29
N LYS A 61 7.99 33.14 6.98
CA LYS A 61 8.19 33.10 8.44
C LYS A 61 6.93 33.44 9.23
N THR A 62 5.93 34.03 8.58
CA THR A 62 4.65 34.45 9.18
C THR A 62 3.58 33.35 9.08
N ALA A 63 3.77 32.39 8.17
CA ALA A 63 2.92 31.22 8.05
C ALA A 63 2.93 30.37 9.33
N LYS A 64 1.83 29.63 9.55
CA LYS A 64 1.73 28.75 10.72
C LYS A 64 2.88 27.74 10.70
N PRO A 65 3.53 27.48 11.86
CA PRO A 65 4.63 26.53 11.92
C PRO A 65 4.28 25.14 11.37
N THR A 66 3.05 24.68 11.58
CA THR A 66 2.54 23.41 11.07
C THR A 66 2.52 23.36 9.53
N ASP A 67 2.09 24.45 8.88
CA ASP A 67 1.98 24.49 7.42
C ASP A 67 3.37 24.47 6.77
N ARG A 68 4.33 25.18 7.38
CA ARG A 68 5.74 25.15 6.99
C ARG A 68 6.35 23.76 7.14
N LEU A 69 6.10 23.09 8.27
CA LEU A 69 6.57 21.73 8.51
C LEU A 69 6.00 20.76 7.47
N ARG A 70 4.70 20.85 7.17
CA ARG A 70 4.05 20.02 6.14
C ARG A 70 4.62 20.28 4.74
N ALA A 71 4.94 21.53 4.41
CA ALA A 71 5.61 21.88 3.16
C ALA A 71 7.01 21.23 3.08
N CYS A 72 7.81 21.31 4.16
CA CYS A 72 9.12 20.65 4.24
C CYS A 72 9.01 19.13 4.05
N GLU A 73 8.13 18.46 4.82
CA GLU A 73 7.91 17.02 4.73
C GLU A 73 7.52 16.59 3.31
N LEU A 74 6.61 17.35 2.67
CA LEU A 74 6.15 17.06 1.32
C LEU A 74 7.29 17.14 0.30
N ILE A 75 8.16 18.16 0.39
CA ILE A 75 9.30 18.32 -0.52
C ILE A 75 10.31 17.17 -0.32
N ILE A 76 10.66 16.85 0.93
CA ILE A 76 11.61 15.79 1.26
C ILE A 76 11.11 14.43 0.76
N ASP A 77 9.83 14.11 1.03
CA ASP A 77 9.19 12.86 0.59
C ASP A 77 9.16 12.69 -0.94
N ARG A 78 9.14 13.79 -1.71
CA ARG A 78 9.16 13.74 -3.18
C ARG A 78 10.58 13.70 -3.74
N ALA A 79 11.52 14.41 -3.12
CA ALA A 79 12.90 14.48 -3.60
C ALA A 79 13.68 13.19 -3.31
N TYR A 80 13.50 12.63 -2.11
CA TYR A 80 14.24 11.46 -1.64
C TYR A 80 13.39 10.20 -1.52
N GLY A 81 12.07 10.32 -1.75
CA GLY A 81 11.12 9.23 -1.55
C GLY A 81 10.67 9.12 -0.08
N LYS A 82 9.62 8.34 0.16
CA LYS A 82 9.20 8.00 1.53
C LYS A 82 10.16 6.94 2.10
N ALA A 83 10.32 6.94 3.42
CA ALA A 83 11.02 5.88 4.13
C ALA A 83 10.51 4.50 3.68
N ALA A 84 11.45 3.62 3.33
CA ALA A 84 11.15 2.27 2.85
C ALA A 84 10.26 1.55 3.87
N GLN A 85 9.07 1.15 3.44
CA GLN A 85 8.19 0.34 4.27
C GLN A 85 8.78 -1.08 4.30
N PRO A 86 9.15 -1.61 5.49
CA PRO A 86 9.61 -2.99 5.56
C PRO A 86 8.47 -3.90 5.14
N ILE A 87 8.70 -4.72 4.12
CA ILE A 87 7.83 -5.85 3.81
C ILE A 87 8.22 -6.93 4.81
N VAL A 88 7.37 -7.12 5.80
CA VAL A 88 7.51 -8.16 6.82
C VAL A 88 7.04 -9.47 6.17
N GLY A 89 7.89 -10.51 6.20
CA GLY A 89 7.46 -11.87 5.87
C GLY A 89 6.51 -12.38 6.96
N ASP A 90 5.74 -13.42 6.68
CA ASP A 90 4.81 -14.01 7.65
C ASP A 90 5.52 -14.34 8.98
N ASP A 91 4.77 -14.29 10.08
CA ASP A 91 5.14 -13.99 11.49
C ASP A 91 6.48 -14.52 12.08
N ASP A 92 7.19 -15.44 11.43
CA ASP A 92 8.48 -16.01 11.84
C ASP A 92 9.67 -15.57 10.96
N HIS A 93 9.45 -14.74 9.94
CA HIS A 93 10.49 -14.27 9.03
C HIS A 93 10.59 -12.74 9.07
N GLY A 94 11.69 -12.25 9.68
CA GLY A 94 12.04 -10.83 9.69
C GLY A 94 12.08 -10.22 8.28
N ALA A 95 12.21 -8.89 8.21
CA ALA A 95 12.13 -8.12 6.96
C ALA A 95 12.86 -8.81 5.80
N ILE A 96 12.16 -8.97 4.66
CA ILE A 96 12.74 -9.59 3.46
C ILE A 96 13.92 -8.74 3.01
N GLN A 97 15.14 -9.22 3.24
CA GLN A 97 16.35 -8.59 2.73
C GLN A 97 16.46 -8.90 1.25
N VAL A 98 16.39 -7.86 0.44
CA VAL A 98 16.58 -7.98 -1.01
C VAL A 98 18.09 -7.89 -1.28
N ASP A 99 18.77 -9.03 -1.35
CA ASP A 99 20.23 -9.16 -1.51
C ASP A 99 20.78 -8.71 -2.88
N LEU A 100 20.01 -7.91 -3.65
CA LEU A 100 20.42 -7.42 -4.97
C LEU A 100 21.74 -6.64 -4.94
N PHE A 101 22.17 -6.14 -3.77
CA PHE A 101 23.34 -5.29 -3.60
C PHE A 101 24.55 -5.96 -2.94
N ASN A 102 24.47 -7.25 -2.55
CA ASN A 102 25.61 -7.97 -1.98
C ASN A 102 26.09 -9.10 -2.92
N PRO A 103 27.09 -8.82 -3.79
CA PRO A 103 27.50 -9.76 -4.85
C PRO A 103 28.11 -11.06 -4.30
N GLU A 104 28.74 -11.02 -3.13
CA GLU A 104 29.37 -12.16 -2.47
C GLU A 104 28.33 -13.21 -2.04
N GLN A 105 27.27 -12.76 -1.37
CA GLN A 105 26.19 -13.63 -0.89
C GLN A 105 25.38 -14.20 -2.05
N ARG A 106 25.18 -13.42 -3.13
CA ARG A 106 24.52 -13.92 -4.34
C ARG A 106 25.32 -15.01 -5.04
N LYS A 107 26.65 -14.87 -5.15
CA LYS A 107 27.51 -15.92 -5.73
C LYS A 107 27.44 -17.20 -4.89
N ALA A 108 27.61 -17.11 -3.57
CA ALA A 108 27.53 -18.28 -2.69
C ALA A 108 26.17 -19.00 -2.78
N ARG A 109 25.08 -18.24 -2.89
CA ARG A 109 23.73 -18.80 -3.06
C ARG A 109 23.53 -19.46 -4.42
N ILE A 110 24.10 -18.90 -5.49
CA ILE A 110 24.07 -19.48 -6.84
C ILE A 110 24.92 -20.77 -6.88
N ASP A 111 26.11 -20.77 -6.28
CA ASP A 111 26.99 -21.93 -6.22
C ASP A 111 26.35 -23.10 -5.43
N GLU A 112 25.67 -22.79 -4.31
CA GLU A 112 24.85 -23.77 -3.59
C GLU A 112 23.75 -24.37 -4.48
N LEU A 113 23.04 -23.54 -5.24
CA LEU A 113 21.95 -24.00 -6.10
C LEU A 113 22.46 -24.83 -7.27
N ILE A 114 23.60 -24.45 -7.86
CA ILE A 114 24.29 -25.22 -8.90
C ILE A 114 24.69 -26.60 -8.36
N ALA A 115 25.28 -26.67 -7.16
CA ALA A 115 25.67 -27.93 -6.54
C ALA A 115 24.46 -28.82 -6.18
N LYS A 116 23.37 -28.20 -5.68
CA LYS A 116 22.13 -28.91 -5.30
C LYS A 116 21.39 -29.49 -6.50
N TYR A 117 21.38 -28.78 -7.63
CA TYR A 117 20.62 -29.19 -8.82
C TYR A 117 21.49 -29.78 -9.94
N LYS A 118 22.82 -29.93 -9.73
CA LYS A 118 23.80 -30.41 -10.72
C LYS A 118 23.53 -29.85 -12.13
N MET A 119 23.21 -28.57 -12.22
CA MET A 119 23.13 -27.89 -13.50
C MET A 119 24.51 -27.34 -13.82
N ASP A 120 25.14 -27.89 -14.85
CA ASP A 120 26.39 -27.32 -15.35
C ASP A 120 26.10 -25.88 -15.81
N PRO A 121 26.85 -24.88 -15.33
CA PRO A 121 26.56 -23.48 -15.60
C PRO A 121 26.77 -23.06 -17.06
N ASN A 122 27.01 -24.00 -17.97
CA ASN A 122 27.28 -23.77 -19.38
C ASN A 122 26.60 -24.77 -20.34
N SER A 123 25.42 -25.28 -19.98
CA SER A 123 24.53 -25.95 -20.94
C SER A 123 23.42 -25.04 -21.45
#